data_AF-A0A452VKQ0-F1
#
_entry.id   AF-A0A452VKQ0-F1
#
_cell.length_a   1.000
_cell.length_b   1.000
_cell.length_c   1.000
_cell.angle_alpha   90.00
_cell.angle_beta   90.00
_cell.angle_gamma   90.00
#
_symmetry.space_group_name_H-M   'P 1'
#
loop_
_entity.id
_entity.type
_entity.pdbx_description
1 polymer ?
#
loop_
_entity_poly.entity_id
_entity_poly.type
_entity_poly.pdbx_seq_one_letter_code
_entity_poly.pdbx_strand_id
1 'polypeptide(L)'
;MIHYLRITPSAKSWNEPRCPSTDDWIKKMWSIYTMEYYSAIKKNNFSTFAATWTGLEEIMLSEISQAEKDNYHMISLIYGT
;
A
#
# COMPACT_ATOMS: atom_id res chain seq x y z
N MET A 1 16.35 9.90 -52.73
CA MET A 1 16.80 9.14 -51.54
C MET A 1 17.18 10.20 -50.52
N ILE A 2 16.45 10.48 -49.44
CA ILE A 2 16.05 9.60 -48.33
C ILE A 2 14.73 10.15 -47.73
N HIS A 3 13.74 9.28 -47.53
CA HIS A 3 12.51 9.59 -46.79
C HIS A 3 12.81 9.57 -45.28
N TYR A 4 12.55 10.67 -44.59
CA TYR A 4 12.48 10.63 -43.12
C TYR A 4 11.14 9.98 -42.74
N LEU A 5 11.20 8.70 -42.33
CA LEU A 5 10.09 8.02 -41.67
C LEU A 5 9.80 8.76 -40.36
N ARG A 6 8.70 9.51 -40.33
CA ARG A 6 8.13 10.11 -39.13
C ARG A 6 7.61 8.97 -38.25
N ILE A 7 8.44 8.49 -37.33
CA ILE A 7 7.99 7.61 -36.25
C ILE A 7 7.09 8.47 -35.37
N THR A 8 5.77 8.32 -35.49
CA THR A 8 4.87 8.76 -34.44
C THR A 8 4.94 7.67 -33.37
N PRO A 9 5.41 7.96 -32.15
CA PRO A 9 5.12 7.07 -31.05
C PRO A 9 3.62 7.17 -30.87
N SER A 10 2.87 6.17 -31.33
CA SER A 10 1.58 5.87 -30.74
C SER A 10 1.87 5.52 -29.29
N ALA A 11 1.97 6.54 -28.45
CA ALA A 11 2.05 6.42 -27.03
C ALA A 11 0.78 5.68 -26.62
N LYS A 12 0.90 4.36 -26.40
CA LYS A 12 -0.07 3.64 -25.57
C LYS A 12 -0.23 4.51 -24.34
N SER A 13 -1.42 5.05 -24.11
CA SER A 13 -1.71 5.79 -22.89
C SER A 13 -1.30 4.86 -21.75
N TRP A 14 -0.20 5.20 -21.10
CA TRP A 14 0.18 4.56 -19.86
C TRP A 14 -0.89 5.02 -18.89
N ASN A 15 -1.97 4.25 -18.82
CA ASN A 15 -3.06 4.54 -17.90
C ASN A 15 -2.41 4.45 -16.52
N GLU A 16 -2.29 5.62 -15.89
CA GLU A 16 -1.72 5.73 -14.56
C GLU A 16 -2.38 4.69 -13.67
N PRO A 17 -1.60 3.84 -12.96
CA PRO A 17 -2.18 2.90 -12.04
C PRO A 17 -2.96 3.72 -11.02
N ARG A 18 -4.30 3.63 -11.07
CA ARG A 18 -5.15 4.30 -10.09
C ARG A 18 -4.71 3.80 -8.72
N CYS A 19 -4.28 4.74 -7.87
CA CYS A 19 -3.98 4.42 -6.49
C CYS A 19 -5.21 3.72 -5.89
N PRO A 20 -5.06 2.53 -5.29
CA PRO A 20 -6.17 1.85 -4.66
C PRO A 20 -6.81 2.77 -3.63
N SER A 21 -8.14 2.78 -3.58
CA SER A 21 -8.83 3.52 -2.54
C SER A 21 -8.53 2.93 -1.16
N THR A 22 -8.79 3.71 -0.11
CA THR A 22 -8.64 3.23 1.26
C THR A 22 -9.47 1.95 1.49
N ASP A 23 -10.68 1.93 0.94
CA ASP A 23 -11.58 0.79 1.07
C ASP A 23 -11.09 -0.46 0.33
N ASP A 24 -10.42 -0.30 -0.82
CA ASP A 24 -9.90 -1.42 -1.58
C ASP A 24 -8.72 -2.10 -0.87
N TRP A 25 -7.84 -1.33 -0.20
CA TRP A 25 -6.77 -1.92 0.60
C TRP A 25 -7.32 -2.61 1.85
N ILE A 26 -8.33 -2.03 2.52
CA ILE A 26 -8.99 -2.65 3.69
C ILE A 26 -9.59 -3.99 3.29
N LYS A 27 -10.33 -4.05 2.18
CA LYS A 27 -10.91 -5.30 1.68
C LYS A 27 -9.84 -6.35 1.36
N LYS A 28 -8.74 -5.93 0.74
CA LYS A 28 -7.62 -6.82 0.43
C LYS A 28 -6.97 -7.39 1.69
N MET A 29 -6.73 -6.55 2.70
CA MET A 29 -6.19 -6.99 3.99
C MET A 29 -7.13 -7.97 4.70
N TRP A 30 -8.44 -7.67 4.73
CA TRP A 30 -9.44 -8.59 5.29
C TRP A 30 -9.47 -9.95 4.59
N SER A 31 -9.34 -9.97 3.27
CA SER A 31 -9.28 -11.23 2.51
C SER A 31 -8.05 -12.07 2.87
N ILE A 32 -6.89 -11.44 3.06
CA ILE A 32 -5.65 -12.12 3.45
C ILE A 32 -5.78 -12.64 4.89
N TYR A 33 -6.23 -11.79 5.81
CA TYR A 33 -6.47 -12.15 7.21
C TYR A 33 -7.35 -13.39 7.34
N THR A 34 -8.48 -13.40 6.64
CA THR A 34 -9.44 -14.51 6.68
C THR A 34 -8.81 -15.80 6.15
N MET A 35 -8.06 -15.72 5.04
CA MET A 35 -7.40 -16.87 4.43
C MET A 35 -6.31 -17.46 5.34
N GLU A 36 -5.49 -16.61 5.95
CA GLU A 36 -4.44 -17.03 6.88
C GLU A 36 -5.02 -17.57 8.18
N TYR A 37 -6.09 -16.97 8.70
CA TYR A 37 -6.77 -17.42 9.90
C TYR A 37 -7.32 -18.84 9.74
N TYR A 38 -8.04 -19.12 8.65
CA TYR A 38 -8.51 -20.48 8.37
C TYR A 38 -7.35 -21.47 8.18
N SER A 39 -6.25 -21.03 7.56
CA SER A 39 -5.04 -21.84 7.42
C SER A 39 -4.40 -22.16 8.76
N ALA A 40 -4.39 -21.21 9.70
CA ALA A 40 -3.87 -21.36 11.04
C ALA A 40 -4.73 -22.32 11.88
N ILE A 41 -6.07 -22.22 11.78
CA ILE A 41 -7.00 -23.18 12.38
C ILE A 41 -6.71 -24.59 11.89
N LYS A 42 -6.63 -24.78 10.56
CA LYS A 42 -6.41 -26.10 9.95
C LYS A 42 -5.09 -26.74 10.36
N LYS A 43 -4.05 -25.91 10.58
CA LYS A 43 -2.70 -26.37 10.96
C LYS A 43 -2.44 -26.33 12.46
N ASN A 44 -3.40 -25.88 13.27
CA ASN A 44 -3.24 -25.58 14.70
C ASN A 44 -2.04 -24.65 15.01
N ASN A 45 -1.72 -23.73 14.10
CA ASN A 45 -0.55 -22.85 14.16
C ASN A 45 -0.93 -21.41 14.55
N PHE A 46 -1.81 -21.24 15.54
CA PHE A 46 -2.30 -19.93 15.97
C PHE A 46 -1.19 -19.02 16.51
N SER A 47 -0.16 -19.60 17.16
CA SER A 47 0.98 -18.84 17.67
C SER A 47 1.75 -18.14 16.55
N THR A 48 2.02 -18.85 15.45
CA THR A 48 2.69 -18.27 14.27
C THR A 48 1.83 -17.20 13.61
N PHE A 49 0.52 -17.43 13.50
CA PHE A 49 -0.40 -16.43 12.98
C PHE A 49 -0.39 -15.16 13.85
N ALA A 50 -0.52 -15.30 15.17
CA ALA A 50 -0.51 -14.18 16.09
C ALA A 50 0.79 -13.37 16.00
N ALA A 51 1.96 -14.03 15.97
CA ALA A 51 3.25 -13.36 15.84
C ALA A 51 3.36 -12.54 14.55
N THR A 52 2.94 -13.10 13.41
CA THR A 52 2.95 -12.39 12.12
C THR A 52 2.03 -11.16 12.15
N TRP A 53 0.81 -11.31 12.67
CA TRP A 53 -0.17 -10.22 12.71
C TRP A 53 0.21 -9.12 13.71
N THR A 54 0.82 -9.45 14.84
CA THR A 54 1.39 -8.44 15.76
C THR A 54 2.51 -7.64 15.08
N GLY A 55 3.41 -8.29 14.35
CA GLY A 55 4.45 -7.57 13.61
C GLY A 55 3.88 -6.65 12.51
N LEU A 56 2.81 -7.08 11.85
CA LEU A 56 2.11 -6.24 10.87
C LEU A 56 1.42 -5.03 11.52
N GLU A 57 0.77 -5.21 12.67
CA GLU A 57 0.16 -4.11 13.43
C GLU A 57 1.20 -3.06 13.84
N GLU A 58 2.38 -3.49 14.31
CA GLU A 58 3.47 -2.58 14.66
C GLU A 58 3.97 -1.77 13.47
N ILE A 59 4.12 -2.39 12.30
CA ILE A 59 4.53 -1.71 11.06
C ILE A 59 3.47 -0.70 10.63
N MET A 60 2.19 -1.09 10.63
CA MET A 60 1.10 -0.19 10.25
C MET A 60 1.02 1.02 11.18
N LEU A 61 1.14 0.81 12.49
CA LEU A 61 1.16 1.91 13.48
C LEU A 61 2.36 2.83 13.28
N SER A 62 3.52 2.27 12.96
CA SER A 62 4.71 3.05 12.63
C SER A 62 4.49 3.93 11.40
N GLU A 63 3.95 3.38 10.30
CA GLU A 63 3.67 4.15 9.08
C GLU A 63 2.64 5.26 9.33
N ILE A 64 1.57 4.99 10.07
CA ILE A 64 0.58 6.01 10.46
C ILE A 64 1.25 7.12 11.28
N SER A 65 2.07 6.76 12.27
CA SER A 65 2.78 7.73 13.10
C SER A 65 3.77 8.58 12.30
N GLN A 66 4.46 8.00 11.32
CA GLN A 66 5.33 8.77 10.41
C GLN A 66 4.52 9.71 9.53
N ALA A 67 3.44 9.26 8.93
CA ALA A 67 2.56 10.11 8.12
C ALA A 67 1.96 11.26 8.93
N GLU A 68 1.61 11.05 10.20
CA GLU A 68 1.18 12.12 11.09
C GLU A 68 2.29 13.13 11.36
N LYS A 69 3.50 12.66 11.72
CA LYS A 69 4.66 13.54 11.95
C LYS A 69 4.98 14.37 10.71
N ASP A 70 5.00 13.75 9.54
CA ASP A 70 5.25 14.45 8.28
C ASP A 70 4.18 15.52 8.00
N ASN A 71 2.91 15.24 8.30
CA ASN A 71 1.84 16.23 8.21
C ASN A 71 2.04 17.38 9.21
N TYR A 72 2.38 17.09 10.47
CA TYR A 72 2.69 18.13 11.46
C TYR A 72 3.87 19.00 11.03
N HIS A 73 4.94 18.39 10.50
CA HIS A 73 6.08 19.12 9.96
C HIS A 73 5.68 20.00 8.77
N MET A 74 4.86 19.49 7.85
CA MET A 74 4.36 20.28 6.72
C MET A 74 3.49 21.46 7.17
N ILE A 75 2.59 21.25 8.14
CA ILE A 75 1.77 22.31 8.74
C ILE A 75 2.66 23.35 9.43
N SER A 76 3.65 22.91 10.22
CA SER A 76 4.60 23.81 10.89
C SER A 76 5.38 24.67 9.90
N LEU A 77 5.83 24.11 8.76
CA LEU A 77 6.52 24.85 7.71
C LEU A 77 5.65 25.91 7.02
N ILE A 78 4.33 25.67 6.89
CA ILE A 78 3.39 26.63 6.29
C ILE A 78 3.10 27.78 7.25
N TYR A 79 2.91 27.49 8.55
CA TYR A 79 2.52 28.48 9.56
C TYR A 79 3.71 29.16 10.25
N GLY A 80 4.94 28.67 10.06
CA GLY A 80 6.16 29.31 10.55
C GLY A 80 6.21 29.41 12.07
N THR A 81 5.97 28.30 12.77
CA THR A 81 6.30 28.17 14.20
C THR A 81 7.78 27.89 14.41
#